data_AF-A0A5E3XQY8-F1
#
_entry.id   AF-A0A5E3XQY8-F1
#
_cell.length_a   1.000
_cell.length_b   1.000
_cell.length_c   1.000
_cell.angle_alpha   90.00
_cell.angle_beta   90.00
_cell.angle_gamma   90.00
#
_symmetry.space_group_name_H-M   'P 1'
#
loop_
_entity.id
_entity.type
_entity.pdbx_description
1 polymer ?
#
loop_
_entity_poly.entity_id
_entity_poly.type
_entity_poly.pdbx_seq_one_letter_code
_entity_poly.pdbx_strand_id
1 'polypeptide(L)'
;MIHWLPQGQPRQYPSQCSITTAAAFGPDPNCQLRYRATAFQDLIYCRTVRVRGPSTFQSINNSRDSIRFHASASVDSEAQSANRLPLSNPVSPCIGSLLVFAPFPSGPAGLPFIGNILNFPRAKPWVVFGRIWGMEHGRIMSARLWSQVYIIINDFDVAVELLSKRGNIYANRPTSIMLELANYHHGLAAEPYGQRFRDYRKLLSRVLGSRTAVRRYQDVGEYHTTRLLQHLLKLQPGGKDTQSVIHKAIGEFALHITYGYIANRDLASEDPFMVLAEQAQSQFATLTAPGRYMVEYFPFLRYLPTSAPFAGFKRLAASCSETSRLFHDLPYQYTQRHLEAGDASSSFVADVLSDEDAVDREYVKWVAGSFYGGTSDTTTTALSAFCIAMCLHPEIQHRLHAEIDEVTGGHRLPTYGDRPNLPYAEAVIKEVLRWLPIAPLALPHCVTQDDYYGGYYIPQNSIVLTNCWAMQHDEKAHPEPSIFKPERFLGPNPERDPAKEVFGFGRRSCPGLHLADMVIFIAIVKIAAAFNIKVAIGLDGQLVMPSHDTDTNGPITLPDAFPCTWEARLPNLGATLSKILDSSRFSHNKRGVTNENDQQIGQGIL
;
A
#
# COMPACT_ATOMS: atom_id res chain seq x y z
N MET A 1 -18.57 -21.81 -53.41
CA MET A 1 -19.05 -21.10 -54.63
C MET A 1 -19.33 -19.66 -54.20
N ILE A 2 -18.45 -18.72 -54.58
CA ILE A 2 -18.70 -17.67 -55.61
C ILE A 2 -19.52 -16.50 -54.98
N HIS A 3 -19.13 -15.23 -54.91
CA HIS A 3 -18.26 -14.39 -55.76
C HIS A 3 -17.60 -13.21 -55.01
N TRP A 4 -16.62 -12.62 -55.69
CA TRP A 4 -15.72 -11.50 -55.36
C TRP A 4 -16.23 -10.14 -55.89
N LEU A 5 -15.98 -9.04 -55.14
CA LEU A 5 -15.50 -7.66 -55.50
C LEU A 5 -16.20 -6.82 -56.63
N PRO A 6 -16.09 -5.45 -56.69
CA PRO A 6 -14.83 -4.67 -56.61
C PRO A 6 -14.84 -3.23 -56.03
N GLN A 7 -13.62 -2.67 -56.01
CA GLN A 7 -13.16 -1.36 -55.54
C GLN A 7 -13.70 -0.14 -56.31
N GLY A 8 -13.69 1.04 -55.66
CA GLY A 8 -13.84 2.37 -56.27
C GLY A 8 -13.38 3.50 -55.34
N GLN A 9 -12.55 4.40 -55.86
CA GLN A 9 -11.65 5.35 -55.19
C GLN A 9 -12.27 6.74 -54.83
N PRO A 10 -11.52 7.71 -54.25
CA PRO A 10 -11.95 8.64 -53.17
C PRO A 10 -12.36 10.05 -53.66
N ARG A 11 -12.95 10.88 -52.78
CA ARG A 11 -13.03 12.36 -52.89
C ARG A 11 -13.36 12.98 -51.52
N GLN A 12 -12.42 13.74 -50.95
CA GLN A 12 -12.38 15.21 -50.89
C GLN A 12 -13.37 15.85 -49.90
N TYR A 13 -12.83 16.30 -48.76
CA TYR A 13 -13.45 17.26 -47.85
C TYR A 13 -13.55 18.64 -48.51
N PRO A 14 -14.68 19.35 -48.37
CA PRO A 14 -14.69 20.80 -48.44
C PRO A 14 -14.60 21.40 -47.03
N SER A 15 -13.76 22.42 -47.00
CA SER A 15 -13.48 23.39 -45.97
C SER A 15 -14.65 24.35 -45.69
N GLN A 16 -14.68 24.82 -44.44
CA GLN A 16 -15.05 26.17 -43.98
C GLN A 16 -16.52 26.58 -43.76
N CYS A 17 -16.60 27.50 -42.80
CA CYS A 17 -17.70 28.38 -42.38
C CYS A 17 -18.75 27.77 -41.44
N SER A 18 -19.18 28.43 -40.37
CA SER A 18 -18.83 29.75 -39.82
C SER A 18 -19.60 29.88 -38.50
N ILE A 19 -18.97 30.50 -37.51
CA ILE A 19 -19.57 30.87 -36.24
C ILE A 19 -20.53 32.05 -36.46
N THR A 20 -21.75 31.94 -35.95
CA THR A 20 -22.62 33.09 -35.68
C THR A 20 -23.23 32.92 -34.29
N THR A 21 -23.01 33.93 -33.45
CA THR A 21 -23.38 34.02 -32.05
C THR A 21 -24.63 34.91 -31.91
N ALA A 22 -25.61 34.47 -31.10
CA ALA A 22 -26.59 35.30 -30.39
C ALA A 22 -27.25 34.38 -29.33
N ALA A 23 -26.99 34.42 -28.02
CA ALA A 23 -26.97 35.48 -26.98
C ALA A 23 -28.32 35.60 -26.21
N ALA A 24 -28.15 35.74 -24.88
CA ALA A 24 -29.11 35.98 -23.77
C ALA A 24 -29.67 34.69 -23.11
N PHE A 25 -29.47 34.36 -21.82
CA PHE A 25 -29.25 35.14 -20.58
C PHE A 25 -28.34 34.35 -19.57
N GLY A 26 -27.49 35.05 -18.80
CA GLY A 26 -26.63 34.47 -17.72
C GLY A 26 -27.25 34.60 -16.31
N PRO A 27 -26.46 34.62 -15.20
CA PRO A 27 -25.20 33.93 -14.90
C PRO A 27 -25.32 33.02 -13.64
N ASP A 28 -24.66 31.86 -13.61
CA ASP A 28 -24.42 31.09 -12.37
C ASP A 28 -22.96 31.29 -11.92
N PRO A 29 -22.67 31.79 -10.70
CA PRO A 29 -21.31 32.11 -10.26
C PRO A 29 -20.40 30.91 -9.92
N ASN A 30 -20.82 29.64 -10.03
CA ASN A 30 -20.02 28.51 -9.49
C ASN A 30 -19.39 27.53 -10.50
N CYS A 31 -19.30 27.89 -11.78
CA CYS A 31 -18.68 27.01 -12.78
C CYS A 31 -17.27 27.47 -13.19
N GLN A 32 -16.25 27.18 -12.37
CA GLN A 32 -14.86 27.16 -12.84
C GLN A 32 -14.44 25.75 -13.22
N LEU A 33 -14.79 25.36 -14.45
CA LEU A 33 -14.18 24.24 -15.16
C LEU A 33 -12.75 24.62 -15.57
N ARG A 34 -11.77 23.92 -15.00
CA ARG A 34 -10.39 23.88 -15.50
C ARG A 34 -10.36 23.11 -16.82
N TYR A 35 -10.32 23.83 -17.94
CA TYR A 35 -9.94 23.23 -19.23
C TYR A 35 -8.44 22.90 -19.23
N ARG A 36 -8.15 21.62 -19.47
CA ARG A 36 -6.82 21.05 -19.66
C ARG A 36 -6.17 21.60 -20.93
N ALA A 37 -4.91 22.03 -20.80
CA ALA A 37 -3.97 22.06 -21.91
C ALA A 37 -3.45 20.63 -22.15
N THR A 38 -4.15 19.87 -22.99
CA THR A 38 -3.67 18.61 -23.57
C THR A 38 -3.42 18.86 -25.05
N ALA A 39 -2.20 19.26 -25.39
CA ALA A 39 -1.63 19.14 -26.73
C ALA A 39 -0.14 19.45 -26.63
N PHE A 40 0.69 18.43 -26.46
CA PHE A 40 2.09 18.30 -26.93
C PHE A 40 2.78 17.18 -26.16
N GLN A 41 2.44 15.92 -26.44
CA GLN A 41 3.29 14.78 -26.10
C GLN A 41 2.92 13.49 -26.83
N ASP A 42 2.66 13.58 -28.13
CA ASP A 42 2.70 12.44 -29.04
C ASP A 42 3.72 12.75 -30.14
N LEU A 43 4.98 12.36 -29.93
CA LEU A 43 5.99 12.19 -31.00
C LEU A 43 7.37 11.71 -30.47
N ILE A 44 7.44 10.68 -29.62
CA ILE A 44 8.70 9.91 -29.45
C ILE A 44 8.39 8.43 -29.26
N TYR A 45 7.89 7.75 -30.30
CA TYR A 45 8.01 6.29 -30.44
C TYR A 45 7.84 5.92 -31.91
N CYS A 46 8.91 6.06 -32.70
CA CYS A 46 9.16 5.32 -33.94
C CYS A 46 10.56 5.66 -34.48
N ARG A 47 11.56 4.85 -34.13
CA ARG A 47 12.71 4.64 -35.02
C ARG A 47 12.88 3.14 -35.24
N THR A 48 12.30 2.72 -36.36
CA THR A 48 12.56 1.47 -37.06
C THR A 48 14.05 1.37 -37.41
N VAL A 49 14.68 0.29 -36.96
CA VAL A 49 16.01 -0.14 -37.39
C VAL A 49 15.89 -0.60 -38.85
N ARG A 50 16.55 0.13 -39.76
CA ARG A 50 16.72 -0.29 -41.16
C ARG A 50 17.78 -1.38 -41.23
N VAL A 51 17.35 -2.57 -41.65
CA VAL A 51 18.20 -3.65 -42.13
C VAL A 51 18.82 -3.25 -43.48
N ARG A 52 20.15 -3.35 -43.59
CA ARG A 52 20.88 -3.46 -44.86
C ARG A 52 21.89 -4.59 -44.72
N GLY A 53 21.73 -5.65 -45.49
CA GLY A 53 22.85 -6.48 -45.97
C GLY A 53 22.98 -6.31 -47.48
N PRO A 54 23.82 -7.09 -48.19
CA PRO A 54 24.92 -7.93 -47.71
C PRO A 54 26.25 -7.66 -48.46
N SER A 55 27.37 -8.19 -47.96
CA SER A 55 28.47 -8.61 -48.85
C SER A 55 29.21 -9.81 -48.28
N THR A 56 29.44 -10.73 -49.21
CA THR A 56 30.01 -12.08 -49.19
C THR A 56 31.44 -12.19 -48.68
N PHE A 57 31.79 -13.29 -48.00
CA PHE A 57 32.95 -14.13 -48.34
C PHE A 57 32.79 -15.56 -47.78
N GLN A 58 33.25 -16.52 -48.58
CA GLN A 58 33.01 -17.98 -48.51
C GLN A 58 33.95 -18.75 -47.55
N SER A 59 33.42 -19.87 -47.03
CA SER A 59 34.03 -21.21 -46.75
C SER A 59 35.26 -21.28 -45.82
N ILE A 60 35.44 -22.28 -44.93
CA ILE A 60 35.58 -23.73 -45.17
C ILE A 60 35.36 -24.51 -43.84
N ASN A 61 34.80 -25.71 -43.97
CA ASN A 61 34.76 -26.89 -43.07
C ASN A 61 35.81 -27.01 -41.94
N ASN A 62 35.40 -27.49 -40.75
CA ASN A 62 35.58 -28.91 -40.38
C ASN A 62 35.00 -29.27 -39.00
N SER A 63 34.40 -30.45 -38.96
CA SER A 63 33.99 -31.27 -37.81
C SER A 63 35.17 -31.76 -36.95
N ARG A 64 34.96 -31.90 -35.62
CA ARG A 64 35.01 -33.19 -34.87
C ARG A 64 35.15 -32.99 -33.35
N ASP A 65 34.26 -33.68 -32.64
CA ASP A 65 34.47 -34.56 -31.49
C ASP A 65 35.15 -34.08 -30.19
N SER A 66 34.34 -34.14 -29.13
CA SER A 66 34.56 -34.74 -27.80
C SER A 66 35.89 -34.55 -27.05
N ILE A 67 35.80 -34.25 -25.75
CA ILE A 67 36.26 -35.12 -24.64
C ILE A 67 35.81 -34.52 -23.29
N ARG A 68 35.20 -35.37 -22.45
CA ARG A 68 34.94 -35.18 -21.03
C ARG A 68 36.17 -35.62 -20.23
N PHE A 69 36.44 -34.99 -19.09
CA PHE A 69 37.13 -35.65 -17.98
C PHE A 69 36.44 -35.33 -16.64
N HIS A 70 35.94 -36.39 -16.00
CA HIS A 70 35.68 -36.50 -14.58
C HIS A 70 36.99 -36.90 -13.87
N ALA A 71 37.21 -36.41 -12.65
CA ALA A 71 37.93 -37.16 -11.63
C ALA A 71 37.49 -36.71 -10.23
N SER A 72 36.85 -37.65 -9.53
CA SER A 72 36.59 -37.69 -8.10
C SER A 72 37.71 -38.45 -7.39
N ALA A 73 38.10 -38.05 -6.18
CA ALA A 73 38.56 -38.99 -5.15
C ALA A 73 38.53 -38.32 -3.76
N SER A 74 37.91 -39.03 -2.83
CA SER A 74 37.81 -38.81 -1.39
C SER A 74 38.92 -39.55 -0.62
N VAL A 75 38.94 -39.35 0.71
CA VAL A 75 39.22 -40.34 1.79
C VAL A 75 40.34 -39.96 2.79
N ASP A 76 39.90 -39.68 4.04
CA ASP A 76 40.41 -40.04 5.39
C ASP A 76 41.82 -39.61 5.87
N SER A 77 42.16 -39.43 7.16
CA SER A 77 41.53 -39.49 8.50
C SER A 77 42.57 -39.05 9.58
N GLU A 78 42.10 -38.72 10.80
CA GLU A 78 42.79 -38.78 12.12
C GLU A 78 44.00 -37.86 12.41
N ALA A 79 44.39 -37.48 13.64
CA ALA A 79 43.82 -37.17 14.96
C ALA A 79 45.03 -36.86 15.91
N GLN A 80 44.79 -36.13 17.01
CA GLN A 80 45.69 -35.91 18.20
C GLN A 80 46.82 -34.87 18.08
N SER A 81 47.34 -34.24 19.15
CA SER A 81 46.81 -33.59 20.37
C SER A 81 48.02 -32.91 21.08
N ALA A 82 47.74 -31.81 21.80
CA ALA A 82 48.42 -31.34 23.02
C ALA A 82 49.68 -30.41 23.01
N ASN A 83 49.48 -29.27 23.69
CA ASN A 83 50.35 -28.55 24.67
C ASN A 83 51.19 -27.30 24.29
N ARG A 84 50.59 -26.13 24.61
CA ARG A 84 51.01 -24.97 25.45
C ARG A 84 52.35 -24.21 25.23
N LEU A 85 52.20 -22.97 24.71
CA LEU A 85 52.67 -21.62 25.19
C LEU A 85 54.17 -21.31 25.44
N PRO A 86 54.63 -20.02 25.47
CA PRO A 86 54.26 -18.83 24.66
C PRO A 86 55.46 -17.90 24.25
N LEU A 87 55.15 -16.88 23.43
CA LEU A 87 55.83 -15.57 23.27
C LEU A 87 57.28 -15.50 22.71
N SER A 88 57.39 -15.03 21.46
CA SER A 88 58.22 -13.84 21.14
C SER A 88 57.81 -13.26 19.78
N ASN A 89 57.69 -11.93 19.74
CA ASN A 89 57.20 -11.10 18.64
C ASN A 89 57.85 -11.39 17.27
N PRO A 90 57.11 -11.13 16.18
CA PRO A 90 57.71 -10.49 15.02
C PRO A 90 57.08 -9.13 14.76
N VAL A 91 57.97 -8.14 14.85
CA VAL A 91 57.98 -6.82 14.21
C VAL A 91 56.94 -6.65 13.09
N SER A 92 56.03 -5.68 13.30
CA SER A 92 55.16 -5.12 12.26
C SER A 92 55.96 -4.68 11.03
N PRO A 93 55.59 -5.11 9.82
CA PRO A 93 55.77 -4.28 8.65
C PRO A 93 54.56 -3.35 8.56
N CYS A 94 54.74 -2.09 8.94
CA CYS A 94 53.85 -0.99 8.59
C CYS A 94 53.86 -0.81 7.06
N ILE A 95 53.14 -1.68 6.34
CA ILE A 95 52.70 -1.39 4.98
C ILE A 95 51.44 -0.57 5.16
N GLY A 96 51.52 0.71 4.78
CA GLY A 96 50.45 1.68 4.94
C GLY A 96 49.11 1.12 4.48
N SER A 97 48.20 0.92 5.42
CA SER A 97 46.79 0.76 5.14
C SER A 97 46.34 2.04 4.44
N LEU A 98 46.32 2.02 3.11
CA LEU A 98 45.42 2.88 2.34
C LEU A 98 44.06 2.70 3.00
N LEU A 99 43.56 3.75 3.66
CA LEU A 99 42.20 3.81 4.14
C LEU A 99 41.30 3.66 2.91
N VAL A 100 40.94 2.42 2.59
CA VAL A 100 39.91 2.13 1.59
C VAL A 100 38.61 2.55 2.27
N PHE A 101 38.27 3.83 2.14
CA PHE A 101 36.95 4.32 2.51
C PHE A 101 35.97 3.57 1.62
N ALA A 102 35.17 2.69 2.22
CA ALA A 102 34.10 2.01 1.51
C ALA A 102 33.19 3.10 0.89
N PRO A 103 32.91 3.03 -0.41
CA PRO A 103 32.09 4.04 -1.07
C PRO A 103 30.63 3.93 -0.62
N PHE A 104 29.86 4.98 -0.87
CA PHE A 104 28.41 4.87 -0.84
C PHE A 104 27.91 3.89 -1.91
N PRO A 105 26.72 3.29 -1.74
CA PRO A 105 26.04 2.63 -2.84
C PRO A 105 25.95 3.56 -4.05
N SER A 106 26.15 3.02 -5.26
CA SER A 106 26.09 3.79 -6.50
C SER A 106 24.76 4.54 -6.63
N GLY A 107 24.74 5.67 -7.32
CA GLY A 107 23.53 6.47 -7.43
C GLY A 107 23.66 7.56 -8.48
N PRO A 108 22.54 8.19 -8.88
CA PRO A 108 22.55 9.26 -9.86
C PRO A 108 23.40 10.43 -9.35
N ALA A 109 24.19 11.03 -10.25
CA ALA A 109 25.02 12.17 -9.91
C ALA A 109 24.15 13.32 -9.34
N GLY A 110 24.49 13.75 -8.12
CA GLY A 110 23.86 14.88 -7.46
C GLY A 110 24.59 16.19 -7.77
N LEU A 111 23.85 17.29 -7.78
CA LEU A 111 24.44 18.63 -7.89
C LEU A 111 25.23 19.00 -6.63
N PRO A 112 26.24 19.89 -6.74
CA PRO A 112 26.93 20.43 -5.58
C PRO A 112 25.94 21.01 -4.56
N PHE A 113 26.19 20.78 -3.27
CA PHE A 113 25.40 21.23 -2.11
C PHE A 113 23.98 20.65 -2.00
N ILE A 114 23.12 20.73 -3.02
CA ILE A 114 21.71 20.30 -2.95
C ILE A 114 21.51 18.81 -3.25
N GLY A 115 22.48 18.17 -3.89
CA GLY A 115 22.43 16.75 -4.26
C GLY A 115 21.39 16.48 -5.35
N ASN A 116 20.55 15.49 -5.11
CA ASN A 116 19.57 14.91 -6.02
C ASN A 116 18.19 15.57 -5.97
N ILE A 117 18.01 16.73 -5.34
CA ILE A 117 16.68 17.34 -5.20
C ILE A 117 15.96 17.59 -6.53
N LEU A 118 16.72 17.96 -7.57
CA LEU A 118 16.14 18.23 -8.89
C LEU A 118 15.85 16.96 -9.69
N ASN A 119 16.55 15.86 -9.43
CA ASN A 119 16.35 14.59 -10.12
C ASN A 119 15.69 13.50 -9.25
N PHE A 120 15.32 13.81 -8.00
CA PHE A 120 14.57 12.90 -7.14
C PHE A 120 13.14 12.77 -7.69
N PRO A 121 12.67 11.55 -7.99
CA PRO A 121 11.40 11.35 -8.66
C PRO A 121 10.22 11.79 -7.79
N ARG A 122 9.34 12.60 -8.38
CA ARG A 122 8.13 13.11 -7.72
C ARG A 122 6.88 12.30 -7.99
N ALA A 123 6.87 11.51 -9.07
CA ALA A 123 5.76 10.66 -9.48
C ALA A 123 6.28 9.23 -9.60
N LYS A 124 5.55 8.28 -9.01
CA LYS A 124 5.90 6.84 -8.98
C LYS A 124 7.39 6.57 -8.69
N PRO A 125 7.94 7.11 -7.59
CA PRO A 125 9.36 6.96 -7.27
C PRO A 125 9.83 5.50 -7.26
N TRP A 126 8.98 4.55 -6.84
CA TRP A 126 9.27 3.12 -6.86
C TRP A 126 9.59 2.55 -8.24
N VAL A 127 8.92 3.02 -9.30
CA VAL A 127 9.20 2.58 -10.68
C VAL A 127 10.53 3.14 -11.15
N VAL A 128 10.82 4.41 -10.86
CA VAL A 128 12.09 5.05 -11.22
C VAL A 128 13.24 4.35 -10.50
N PHE A 129 13.11 4.11 -9.19
CA PHE A 129 14.11 3.40 -8.41
C PHE A 129 14.29 1.95 -8.88
N GLY A 130 13.21 1.25 -9.22
CA GLY A 130 13.26 -0.15 -9.62
C GLY A 130 13.78 -0.37 -11.04
N ARG A 131 13.30 0.42 -12.02
CA ARG A 131 13.59 0.22 -13.45
C ARG A 131 14.67 1.12 -14.00
N ILE A 132 14.64 2.42 -13.68
CA ILE A 132 15.60 3.37 -14.27
C ILE A 132 16.91 3.30 -13.48
N TRP A 133 16.88 3.69 -12.20
CA TRP A 133 18.08 3.67 -11.37
C TRP A 133 18.53 2.24 -11.05
N GLY A 134 17.59 1.28 -10.99
CA GLY A 134 17.92 -0.12 -10.73
C GLY A 134 18.77 -0.75 -11.84
N MET A 135 18.51 -0.39 -13.10
CA MET A 135 19.32 -0.85 -14.24
C MET A 135 20.70 -0.18 -14.28
N GLU A 136 20.80 1.09 -13.88
CA GLU A 136 22.05 1.87 -13.93
C GLU A 136 22.97 1.63 -12.72
N HIS A 137 22.40 1.48 -11.53
CA HIS A 137 23.13 1.49 -10.26
C HIS A 137 23.02 0.17 -9.48
N GLY A 138 22.13 -0.73 -9.90
CA GLY A 138 21.96 -2.06 -9.33
C GLY A 138 20.95 -2.14 -8.18
N ARG A 139 21.18 -3.11 -7.30
CA ARG A 139 20.21 -3.59 -6.29
C ARG A 139 20.09 -2.71 -5.04
N ILE A 140 21.16 -1.99 -4.72
CA ILE A 140 21.23 -1.03 -3.63
C ILE A 140 21.82 0.26 -4.21
N MET A 141 21.18 1.38 -3.92
CA MET A 141 21.57 2.68 -4.47
C MET A 141 21.47 3.78 -3.43
N SER A 142 22.14 4.91 -3.70
CA SER A 142 22.07 6.08 -2.83
C SER A 142 21.64 7.34 -3.59
N ALA A 143 21.00 8.26 -2.87
CA ALA A 143 20.71 9.61 -3.34
C ALA A 143 20.84 10.58 -2.15
N ARG A 144 21.17 11.85 -2.41
CA ARG A 144 21.34 12.84 -1.33
C ARG A 144 20.40 14.02 -1.52
N LEU A 145 19.57 14.34 -0.54
CA LEU A 145 18.73 15.54 -0.56
C LEU A 145 19.25 16.49 0.53
N TRP A 146 19.90 17.59 0.13
CA TRP A 146 20.65 18.45 1.06
C TRP A 146 21.65 17.64 1.91
N SER A 147 21.47 17.62 3.23
CA SER A 147 22.27 16.87 4.19
C SER A 147 21.81 15.43 4.40
N GLN A 148 20.62 15.05 3.92
CA GLN A 148 20.05 13.71 4.14
C GLN A 148 20.50 12.74 3.06
N VAL A 149 21.03 11.59 3.46
CA VAL A 149 21.36 10.47 2.58
C VAL A 149 20.18 9.50 2.55
N TYR A 150 19.76 9.12 1.36
CA TYR A 150 18.74 8.10 1.10
C TYR A 150 19.44 6.86 0.56
N ILE A 151 19.12 5.71 1.12
CA ILE A 151 19.51 4.39 0.63
C ILE A 151 18.26 3.69 0.14
N ILE A 152 18.25 3.28 -1.13
CA ILE A 152 17.11 2.58 -1.73
C ILE A 152 17.50 1.13 -1.98
N ILE A 153 16.67 0.21 -1.49
CA ILE A 153 16.88 -1.24 -1.55
C ILE A 153 15.82 -1.84 -2.48
N ASN A 154 16.25 -2.42 -3.59
CA ASN A 154 15.39 -3.11 -4.56
C ASN A 154 15.43 -4.64 -4.43
N ASP A 155 16.28 -5.17 -3.55
CA ASP A 155 16.55 -6.61 -3.43
C ASP A 155 16.05 -7.18 -2.09
N PHE A 156 15.35 -8.31 -2.17
CA PHE A 156 14.74 -8.97 -1.02
C PHE A 156 15.76 -9.43 0.02
N ASP A 157 16.84 -10.07 -0.41
CA ASP A 157 17.83 -10.64 0.50
C ASP A 157 18.59 -9.53 1.23
N VAL A 158 18.88 -8.43 0.53
CA VAL A 158 19.45 -7.21 1.13
C VAL A 158 18.49 -6.63 2.17
N ALA A 159 17.20 -6.53 1.86
CA ALA A 159 16.20 -6.01 2.81
C ALA A 159 16.07 -6.91 4.05
N VAL A 160 16.08 -8.23 3.89
CA VAL A 160 16.06 -9.17 5.01
C VAL A 160 17.33 -9.03 5.87
N GLU A 161 18.50 -8.96 5.25
CA GLU A 161 19.77 -8.81 5.96
C GLU A 161 19.81 -7.52 6.79
N LEU A 162 19.50 -6.36 6.19
CA LEU A 162 19.60 -5.08 6.87
C LEU A 162 18.42 -4.83 7.84
N LEU A 163 17.18 -5.05 7.42
CA LEU A 163 16.01 -4.66 8.21
C LEU A 163 15.60 -5.73 9.23
N SER A 164 15.82 -7.01 8.91
CA SER A 164 15.44 -8.12 9.82
C SER A 164 16.59 -8.56 10.70
N LYS A 165 17.75 -8.91 10.12
CA LYS A 165 18.89 -9.41 10.92
C LYS A 165 19.60 -8.29 11.68
N ARG A 166 19.74 -7.10 11.07
CA ARG A 166 20.32 -5.90 11.71
C ARG A 166 19.25 -4.92 12.21
N GLY A 167 18.09 -5.43 12.63
CA GLY A 167 16.95 -4.61 13.04
C GLY A 167 17.19 -3.70 14.26
N ASN A 168 18.25 -3.88 15.04
CA ASN A 168 18.67 -2.92 16.07
C ASN A 168 19.24 -1.62 15.49
N ILE A 169 19.80 -1.67 14.28
CA ILE A 169 20.37 -0.51 13.56
C ILE A 169 19.30 0.13 12.66
N TYR A 170 18.50 -0.69 11.99
CA TYR A 170 17.61 -0.25 10.93
C TYR A 170 16.14 -0.06 11.34
N ALA A 171 15.72 -0.34 12.58
CA ALA A 171 14.31 -0.22 12.97
C ALA A 171 13.84 1.20 13.32
N ASN A 172 14.71 2.21 13.30
CA ASN A 172 14.32 3.57 13.68
C ASN A 172 13.51 4.26 12.57
N ARG A 173 12.82 5.36 12.92
CA ARG A 173 12.12 6.24 11.96
C ARG A 173 12.86 7.57 11.80
N PRO A 174 12.81 8.21 10.62
CA PRO A 174 13.34 9.55 10.46
C PRO A 174 12.57 10.53 11.36
N THR A 175 13.30 11.37 12.10
CA THR A 175 12.68 12.48 12.83
C THR A 175 12.19 13.51 11.82
N SER A 176 10.91 13.89 11.90
CA SER A 176 10.30 14.93 11.06
C SER A 176 9.82 16.09 11.92
N ILE A 177 10.33 17.28 11.61
CA ILE A 177 9.93 18.52 12.30
C ILE A 177 8.50 18.89 11.92
N MET A 178 8.08 18.64 10.67
CA MET A 178 6.70 18.88 10.28
C MET A 178 5.72 18.00 11.03
N LEU A 179 6.03 16.71 11.23
CA LEU A 179 5.17 15.82 12.04
C LEU A 179 5.17 16.20 13.52
N GLU A 180 6.28 16.73 14.05
CA GLU A 180 6.35 17.27 15.40
C GLU A 180 5.41 18.48 15.55
N LEU A 181 5.58 19.49 14.67
CA LEU A 181 4.77 20.72 14.69
C LEU A 181 3.28 20.46 14.41
N ALA A 182 2.97 19.42 13.64
CA ALA A 182 1.60 19.03 13.29
C ALA A 182 1.00 17.96 14.23
N ASN A 183 1.69 17.63 15.33
CA ASN A 183 1.21 16.68 16.34
C ASN A 183 0.87 15.27 15.80
N TYR A 184 1.56 14.82 14.74
CA TYR A 184 1.41 13.48 14.16
C TYR A 184 2.54 12.52 14.58
N HIS A 185 3.63 13.05 15.14
CA HIS A 185 4.83 12.28 15.51
C HIS A 185 4.60 11.19 16.58
N HIS A 186 3.47 11.22 17.30
CA HIS A 186 3.10 10.22 18.30
C HIS A 186 2.45 8.96 17.70
N GLY A 187 2.08 8.95 16.42
CA GLY A 187 1.51 7.79 15.76
C GLY A 187 2.54 6.68 15.52
N LEU A 188 2.12 5.42 15.59
CA LEU A 188 2.99 4.24 15.49
C LEU A 188 3.90 4.24 14.25
N ALA A 189 3.39 4.75 13.12
CA ALA A 189 4.11 4.81 11.86
C ALA A 189 5.34 5.75 11.92
N ALA A 190 5.22 6.88 12.63
CA ALA A 190 6.24 7.91 12.78
C ALA A 190 7.11 7.71 14.03
N GLU A 191 6.62 6.94 15.00
CA GLU A 191 7.27 6.71 16.28
C GLU A 191 8.72 6.17 16.13
N PRO A 192 9.75 6.83 16.68
CA PRO A 192 11.12 6.32 16.72
C PRO A 192 11.24 4.97 17.43
N TYR A 193 12.28 4.20 17.14
CA TYR A 193 12.48 2.92 17.82
C TYR A 193 12.95 3.16 19.26
N GLY A 194 12.14 2.73 20.22
CA GLY A 194 12.39 2.95 21.65
C GLY A 194 11.42 2.16 22.52
N GLN A 195 11.38 2.48 23.82
CA GLN A 195 10.46 1.83 24.76
C GLN A 195 9.00 2.08 24.37
N ARG A 196 8.63 3.35 24.10
CA ARG A 196 7.28 3.74 23.65
C ARG A 196 6.79 2.93 22.44
N PHE A 197 7.62 2.79 21.40
CA PHE A 197 7.29 1.93 20.24
C PHE A 197 7.05 0.46 20.64
N ARG A 198 7.90 -0.10 21.52
CA ARG A 198 7.74 -1.49 21.99
C ARG A 198 6.43 -1.66 22.76
N ASP A 199 6.05 -0.68 23.58
CA ASP A 199 4.80 -0.69 24.34
C ASP A 199 3.59 -0.61 23.40
N TYR A 200 3.63 0.25 22.38
CA TYR A 200 2.60 0.29 21.35
C TYR A 200 2.44 -1.06 20.63
N ARG A 201 3.58 -1.67 20.22
CA ARG A 201 3.57 -2.98 19.56
C ARG A 201 3.06 -4.07 20.50
N LYS A 202 3.37 -4.00 21.80
CA LYS A 202 2.87 -4.94 22.82
C LYS A 202 1.34 -4.85 22.93
N LEU A 203 0.78 -3.64 23.03
CA LEU A 203 -0.67 -3.43 23.05
C LEU A 203 -1.35 -4.03 21.81
N LEU A 204 -0.86 -3.70 20.61
CA LEU A 204 -1.42 -4.25 19.38
C LEU A 204 -1.23 -5.76 19.25
N SER A 205 -0.11 -6.32 19.73
CA SER A 205 0.16 -7.75 19.63
C SER A 205 -0.85 -8.61 20.41
N ARG A 206 -1.47 -8.08 21.48
CA ARG A 206 -2.52 -8.77 22.24
C ARG A 206 -3.73 -9.09 21.39
N VAL A 207 -4.11 -8.19 20.48
CA VAL A 207 -5.32 -8.31 19.65
C VAL A 207 -5.04 -8.67 18.19
N LEU A 208 -3.85 -8.37 17.67
CA LEU A 208 -3.47 -8.57 16.26
C LEU A 208 -2.34 -9.58 16.04
N GLY A 209 -1.64 -9.99 17.10
CA GLY A 209 -0.35 -10.69 16.99
C GLY A 209 -0.41 -12.13 16.49
N SER A 210 -1.60 -12.71 16.33
CA SER A 210 -1.76 -14.07 15.79
C SER A 210 -3.09 -14.25 15.08
N ARG A 211 -3.18 -15.30 14.25
CA ARG A 211 -4.45 -15.75 13.64
C ARG A 211 -5.53 -16.05 14.68
N THR A 212 -5.15 -16.53 15.86
CA THR A 212 -6.11 -16.82 16.95
C THR A 212 -6.65 -15.54 17.56
N ALA A 213 -5.79 -14.53 17.80
CA ALA A 213 -6.18 -13.26 18.40
C ALA A 213 -7.20 -12.51 17.52
N VAL A 214 -6.99 -12.48 16.20
CA VAL A 214 -7.85 -11.74 15.28
C VAL A 214 -9.22 -12.39 15.03
N ARG A 215 -9.41 -13.68 15.37
CA ARG A 215 -10.71 -14.38 15.20
C ARG A 215 -11.86 -13.67 15.89
N ARG A 216 -11.60 -12.93 16.97
CA ARG A 216 -12.63 -12.13 17.65
C ARG A 216 -13.29 -11.07 16.76
N TYR A 217 -12.60 -10.63 15.71
CA TYR A 217 -13.11 -9.66 14.74
C TYR A 217 -13.79 -10.31 13.52
N GLN A 218 -13.83 -11.65 13.45
CA GLN A 218 -14.40 -12.37 12.30
C GLN A 218 -15.88 -11.99 12.10
N ASP A 219 -16.71 -12.10 13.13
CA ASP A 219 -18.14 -11.76 13.05
C ASP A 219 -18.37 -10.31 12.62
N VAL A 220 -17.53 -9.39 13.09
CA VAL A 220 -17.58 -7.97 12.75
C VAL A 220 -17.21 -7.76 11.28
N GLY A 221 -16.16 -8.45 10.80
CA GLY A 221 -15.75 -8.42 9.40
C GLY A 221 -16.81 -9.02 8.48
N GLU A 222 -17.44 -10.12 8.88
CA GLU A 222 -18.53 -10.75 8.14
C GLU A 222 -19.77 -9.85 8.05
N TYR A 223 -20.13 -9.17 9.14
CA TYR A 223 -21.23 -8.22 9.19
C TYR A 223 -21.00 -7.03 8.25
N HIS A 224 -19.86 -6.35 8.38
CA HIS A 224 -19.54 -5.18 7.55
C HIS A 224 -19.32 -5.53 6.08
N THR A 225 -18.77 -6.71 5.79
CA THR A 225 -18.72 -7.22 4.40
C THR A 225 -20.12 -7.44 3.85
N THR A 226 -21.05 -7.98 4.63
CA THR A 226 -22.45 -8.18 4.17
C THR A 226 -23.13 -6.83 3.90
N ARG A 227 -22.88 -5.80 4.74
CA ARG A 227 -23.30 -4.42 4.46
C ARG A 227 -22.67 -3.89 3.17
N LEU A 228 -21.37 -4.10 2.95
CA LEU A 228 -20.69 -3.73 1.71
C LEU A 228 -21.41 -4.34 0.50
N LEU A 229 -21.73 -5.62 0.51
CA LEU A 229 -22.46 -6.27 -0.59
C LEU A 229 -23.83 -5.62 -0.84
N GLN A 230 -24.58 -5.25 0.21
CA GLN A 230 -25.87 -4.56 0.02
C GLN A 230 -25.71 -3.21 -0.67
N HIS A 231 -24.63 -2.49 -0.37
CA HIS A 231 -24.37 -1.18 -0.97
C HIS A 231 -23.87 -1.32 -2.41
N LEU A 232 -23.00 -2.28 -2.69
CA LEU A 232 -22.57 -2.59 -4.06
C LEU A 232 -23.77 -2.99 -4.94
N LEU A 233 -24.73 -3.75 -4.41
CA LEU A 233 -25.97 -4.12 -5.13
C LEU A 233 -26.85 -2.91 -5.48
N LYS A 234 -26.78 -1.82 -4.70
CA LYS A 234 -27.55 -0.59 -4.94
C LYS A 234 -26.85 0.36 -5.93
N LEU A 235 -25.59 0.13 -6.28
CA LEU A 235 -24.87 0.97 -7.23
C LEU A 235 -25.48 0.86 -8.63
N GLN A 236 -25.75 2.01 -9.24
CA GLN A 236 -26.21 2.06 -10.62
C GLN A 236 -25.09 1.67 -11.59
N PRO A 237 -25.42 1.08 -12.77
CA PRO A 237 -24.45 0.80 -13.82
C PRO A 237 -23.66 2.07 -14.20
N GLY A 238 -22.33 1.98 -14.24
CA GLY A 238 -21.42 3.11 -14.54
C GLY A 238 -20.88 3.87 -13.32
N GLY A 239 -21.19 3.44 -12.09
CA GLY A 239 -20.92 4.17 -10.85
C GLY A 239 -19.43 4.41 -10.54
N LYS A 240 -19.03 5.70 -10.55
CA LYS A 240 -17.74 6.21 -10.03
C LYS A 240 -17.55 6.02 -8.51
N ASP A 241 -18.54 5.46 -7.82
CA ASP A 241 -18.63 5.40 -6.36
C ASP A 241 -18.13 4.06 -5.76
N THR A 242 -17.66 3.12 -6.59
CA THR A 242 -17.23 1.78 -6.11
C THR A 242 -16.14 1.88 -5.03
N GLN A 243 -15.10 2.67 -5.28
CA GLN A 243 -14.00 2.87 -4.32
C GLN A 243 -14.48 3.57 -3.04
N SER A 244 -15.36 4.57 -3.13
CA SER A 244 -15.90 5.28 -1.97
C SER A 244 -16.80 4.36 -1.13
N VAL A 245 -17.62 3.52 -1.75
CA VAL A 245 -18.43 2.50 -1.04
C VAL A 245 -17.54 1.49 -0.30
N ILE A 246 -16.47 1.01 -0.94
CA ILE A 246 -15.49 0.12 -0.30
C ILE A 246 -14.80 0.84 0.86
N HIS A 247 -14.34 2.08 0.65
CA HIS A 247 -13.66 2.89 1.66
C HIS A 247 -14.51 3.11 2.89
N LYS A 248 -15.77 3.52 2.70
CA LYS A 248 -16.72 3.70 3.80
C LYS A 248 -16.96 2.39 4.56
N ALA A 249 -17.23 1.27 3.87
CA ALA A 249 -17.49 0.01 4.54
C ALA A 249 -16.29 -0.51 5.37
N ILE A 250 -15.07 -0.35 4.85
CA ILE A 250 -13.85 -0.69 5.59
C ILE A 250 -13.59 0.31 6.72
N GLY A 251 -13.89 1.60 6.52
CA GLY A 251 -13.87 2.62 7.56
C GLY A 251 -14.82 2.29 8.72
N GLU A 252 -16.04 1.84 8.42
CA GLU A 252 -17.03 1.42 9.43
C GLU A 252 -16.52 0.20 10.20
N PHE A 253 -15.94 -0.77 9.49
CA PHE A 253 -15.28 -1.92 10.11
C PHE A 253 -14.16 -1.51 11.05
N ALA A 254 -13.27 -0.61 10.60
CA ALA A 254 -12.14 -0.10 11.38
C ALA A 254 -12.61 0.67 12.63
N LEU A 255 -13.64 1.52 12.51
CA LEU A 255 -14.24 2.22 13.65
C LEU A 255 -14.85 1.24 14.65
N HIS A 256 -15.56 0.21 14.18
CA HIS A 256 -16.20 -0.77 15.04
C HIS A 256 -15.16 -1.58 15.84
N ILE A 257 -14.14 -2.14 15.19
CA ILE A 257 -13.14 -2.95 15.91
C ILE A 257 -12.23 -2.10 16.83
N THR A 258 -12.01 -0.84 16.49
CA THR A 258 -11.09 0.04 17.24
C THR A 258 -11.79 0.70 18.42
N TYR A 259 -12.97 1.29 18.19
CA TYR A 259 -13.67 2.16 19.13
C TYR A 259 -15.05 1.64 19.56
N GLY A 260 -15.52 0.52 18.98
CA GLY A 260 -16.87 0.01 19.25
C GLY A 260 -17.96 0.86 18.58
N TYR A 261 -17.55 1.77 17.70
CA TYR A 261 -18.45 2.69 17.00
C TYR A 261 -19.03 2.02 15.75
N ILE A 262 -20.35 1.92 15.68
CA ILE A 262 -21.07 1.46 14.48
C ILE A 262 -21.72 2.68 13.84
N ALA A 263 -21.23 3.09 12.68
CA ALA A 263 -21.85 4.16 11.91
C ALA A 263 -23.28 3.72 11.50
N ASN A 264 -24.27 4.38 12.11
CA ASN A 264 -25.70 4.10 11.97
C ASN A 264 -26.37 5.05 10.96
N ARG A 265 -25.61 5.52 9.98
CA ARG A 265 -26.13 6.36 8.90
C ARG A 265 -26.15 5.56 7.60
N ASP A 266 -27.11 5.88 6.73
CA ASP A 266 -27.03 5.44 5.33
C ASP A 266 -25.70 5.94 4.75
N LEU A 267 -25.01 5.11 3.95
CA LEU A 267 -23.73 5.46 3.29
C LEU A 267 -23.76 6.75 2.46
N ALA A 268 -24.95 7.31 2.22
CA ALA A 268 -25.17 8.57 1.55
C ALA A 268 -24.72 9.79 2.38
N SER A 269 -24.70 9.72 3.70
CA SER A 269 -24.21 10.81 4.56
C SER A 269 -22.79 10.52 5.05
N GLU A 270 -21.95 11.54 5.05
CA GLU A 270 -20.58 11.43 5.56
C GLU A 270 -20.58 11.26 7.09
N ASP A 271 -19.80 10.29 7.56
CA ASP A 271 -19.55 10.07 8.97
C ASP A 271 -18.41 11.00 9.43
N PRO A 272 -18.61 11.76 10.52
CA PRO A 272 -17.64 12.77 10.95
C PRO A 272 -16.28 12.17 11.34
N PHE A 273 -16.23 10.96 11.90
CA PHE A 273 -14.97 10.31 12.23
C PHE A 273 -14.23 9.86 10.98
N MET A 274 -14.96 9.43 9.94
CA MET A 274 -14.35 9.09 8.65
C MET A 274 -13.83 10.31 7.90
N VAL A 275 -14.54 11.43 7.92
CA VAL A 275 -14.07 12.68 7.31
C VAL A 275 -12.79 13.16 7.99
N LEU A 276 -12.75 13.15 9.33
CA LEU A 276 -11.54 13.48 10.09
C LEU A 276 -10.38 12.54 9.77
N ALA A 277 -10.67 11.25 9.64
CA ALA A 277 -9.69 10.24 9.25
C ALA A 277 -9.08 10.47 7.87
N GLU A 278 -9.91 10.70 6.85
CA GLU A 278 -9.46 10.97 5.49
C GLU A 278 -8.61 12.24 5.45
N GLN A 279 -9.06 13.30 6.13
CA GLN A 279 -8.30 14.54 6.26
C GLN A 279 -6.95 14.31 6.95
N ALA A 280 -6.93 13.54 8.05
CA ALA A 280 -5.70 13.26 8.80
C ALA A 280 -4.69 12.45 7.98
N GLN A 281 -5.15 11.44 7.24
CA GLN A 281 -4.29 10.60 6.40
C GLN A 281 -3.74 11.37 5.20
N SER A 282 -4.57 12.20 4.55
CA SER A 282 -4.13 13.10 3.47
C SER A 282 -3.07 14.11 3.95
N GLN A 283 -3.27 14.69 5.13
CA GLN A 283 -2.28 15.56 5.76
C GLN A 283 -0.99 14.80 6.08
N PHE A 284 -1.06 13.61 6.68
CA PHE A 284 0.12 12.80 6.98
C PHE A 284 0.94 12.47 5.73
N ALA A 285 0.29 12.05 4.64
CA ALA A 285 0.94 11.81 3.35
C ALA A 285 1.63 13.06 2.80
N THR A 286 0.98 14.22 2.93
CA THR A 286 1.53 15.51 2.48
C THR A 286 2.73 15.95 3.32
N LEU A 287 2.65 15.79 4.65
CA LEU A 287 3.69 16.20 5.60
C LEU A 287 4.96 15.34 5.48
N THR A 288 4.81 14.08 5.08
CA THR A 288 5.93 13.12 4.93
C THR A 288 6.55 13.10 3.53
N ALA A 289 6.08 13.92 2.60
CA ALA A 289 6.59 13.98 1.24
C ALA A 289 8.07 14.46 1.21
N PRO A 290 9.01 13.66 0.67
CA PRO A 290 10.43 14.03 0.60
C PRO A 290 10.67 15.34 -0.15
N GLY A 291 11.59 16.16 0.35
CA GLY A 291 12.00 17.41 -0.33
C GLY A 291 11.00 18.57 -0.24
N ARG A 292 9.80 18.36 0.32
CA ARG A 292 8.72 19.36 0.30
C ARG A 292 8.95 20.55 1.23
N TYR A 293 9.53 20.32 2.42
CA TYR A 293 9.67 21.34 3.46
C TYR A 293 11.13 21.57 3.80
N MET A 294 11.60 22.82 3.65
CA MET A 294 12.98 23.18 3.99
C MET A 294 13.33 22.98 5.47
N VAL A 295 12.34 23.08 6.37
CA VAL A 295 12.56 22.90 7.81
C VAL A 295 13.09 21.50 8.14
N GLU A 296 12.77 20.48 7.33
CA GLU A 296 13.29 19.11 7.52
C GLU A 296 14.80 19.00 7.29
N TYR A 297 15.37 19.92 6.52
CA TYR A 297 16.81 19.97 6.22
C TYR A 297 17.53 21.05 7.02
N PHE A 298 16.81 22.10 7.40
CA PHE A 298 17.32 23.26 8.13
C PHE A 298 16.50 23.47 9.41
N PRO A 299 16.77 22.70 10.49
CA PRO A 299 15.96 22.70 11.70
C PRO A 299 15.78 24.07 12.35
N PHE A 300 16.76 24.98 12.21
CA PHE A 300 16.68 26.33 12.77
C PHE A 300 15.49 27.14 12.23
N LEU A 301 14.93 26.79 11.07
CA LEU A 301 13.74 27.42 10.52
C LEU A 301 12.51 27.22 11.42
N ARG A 302 12.49 26.20 12.30
CA ARG A 302 11.41 25.98 13.27
C ARG A 302 11.24 27.14 14.27
N TYR A 303 12.24 28.01 14.42
CA TYR A 303 12.19 29.14 15.35
C TYR A 303 11.70 30.45 14.71
N LEU A 304 11.45 30.46 13.39
CA LEU A 304 10.92 31.65 12.72
C LEU A 304 9.53 32.04 13.26
N PRO A 305 9.23 33.33 13.50
CA PRO A 305 7.87 33.75 13.83
C PRO A 305 6.86 33.32 12.75
N THR A 306 5.62 32.98 13.13
CA THR A 306 4.58 32.54 12.18
C THR A 306 4.22 33.61 11.13
N SER A 307 4.48 34.87 11.44
CA SER A 307 4.32 36.02 10.53
C SER A 307 5.48 36.21 9.55
N ALA A 308 6.62 35.53 9.74
CA ALA A 308 7.79 35.69 8.89
C ALA A 308 7.52 35.21 7.46
N PRO A 309 8.18 35.82 6.44
CA PRO A 309 8.15 35.28 5.09
C PRO A 309 8.69 33.84 5.11
N PHE A 310 8.10 32.96 4.29
CA PHE A 310 8.42 31.52 4.20
C PHE A 310 8.02 30.65 5.41
N ALA A 311 7.47 31.22 6.48
CA ALA A 311 6.92 30.46 7.63
C ALA A 311 5.52 29.86 7.37
N GLY A 312 5.08 29.77 6.11
CA GLY A 312 3.76 29.20 5.74
C GLY A 312 3.57 27.76 6.22
N PHE A 313 4.66 26.99 6.33
CA PHE A 313 4.64 25.63 6.86
C PHE A 313 4.15 25.57 8.32
N LYS A 314 4.37 26.62 9.13
CA LYS A 314 3.87 26.68 10.52
C LYS A 314 2.36 26.82 10.60
N ARG A 315 1.76 27.59 9.70
CA ARG A 315 0.29 27.73 9.63
C ARG A 315 -0.36 26.43 9.18
N LEU A 316 0.24 25.77 8.18
CA LEU A 316 -0.17 24.42 7.78
C LEU A 316 -0.06 23.45 8.96
N ALA A 317 1.09 23.40 9.64
CA ALA A 317 1.29 22.53 10.79
C ALA A 317 0.29 22.79 11.92
N ALA A 318 -0.05 24.06 12.21
CA ALA A 318 -1.07 24.39 13.21
C ALA A 318 -2.47 23.86 12.82
N SER A 319 -2.89 24.03 11.56
CA SER A 319 -4.14 23.46 11.06
C SER A 319 -4.13 21.93 11.11
N CYS A 320 -3.03 21.30 10.71
CA CYS A 320 -2.85 19.85 10.78
C CYS A 320 -2.84 19.33 12.23
N SER A 321 -2.28 20.08 13.17
CA SER A 321 -2.26 19.74 14.58
C SER A 321 -3.65 19.65 15.18
N GLU A 322 -4.57 20.55 14.77
CA GLU A 322 -5.95 20.50 15.22
C GLU A 322 -6.68 19.28 14.64
N THR A 323 -6.53 18.99 13.34
CA THR A 323 -7.06 17.76 12.74
C THR A 323 -6.51 16.52 13.44
N SER A 324 -5.20 16.44 13.71
CA SER A 324 -4.58 15.32 14.42
C SER A 324 -5.21 15.15 15.81
N ARG A 325 -5.38 16.26 16.55
CA ARG A 325 -6.00 16.24 17.88
C ARG A 325 -7.41 15.68 17.81
N LEU A 326 -8.26 16.21 16.93
CA LEU A 326 -9.65 15.78 16.79
C LEU A 326 -9.76 14.31 16.36
N PHE A 327 -8.94 13.89 15.40
CA PHE A 327 -8.90 12.51 14.90
C PHE A 327 -8.56 11.48 15.99
N HIS A 328 -7.63 11.80 16.90
CA HIS A 328 -7.26 10.89 17.98
C HIS A 328 -8.17 11.00 19.21
N ASP A 329 -8.60 12.22 19.56
CA ASP A 329 -9.32 12.46 20.81
C ASP A 329 -10.80 12.07 20.72
N LEU A 330 -11.51 12.38 19.63
CA LEU A 330 -12.97 12.24 19.60
C LEU A 330 -13.46 10.77 19.59
N PRO A 331 -12.94 9.87 18.74
CA PRO A 331 -13.36 8.47 18.77
C PRO A 331 -12.94 7.74 20.06
N TYR A 332 -11.80 8.15 20.63
CA TYR A 332 -11.34 7.66 21.93
C TYR A 332 -12.30 8.09 23.05
N GLN A 333 -12.66 9.38 23.12
CA GLN A 333 -13.61 9.91 24.09
C GLN A 333 -15.01 9.30 23.93
N TYR A 334 -15.44 9.03 22.69
CA TYR A 334 -16.68 8.29 22.43
C TYR A 334 -16.67 6.95 23.16
N THR A 335 -15.61 6.15 22.98
CA THR A 335 -15.49 4.84 23.64
C THR A 335 -15.47 4.97 25.16
N GLN A 336 -14.74 5.97 25.68
CA GLN A 336 -14.64 6.22 27.12
C GLN A 336 -16.00 6.53 27.75
N ARG A 337 -16.81 7.39 27.13
CA ARG A 337 -18.15 7.74 27.64
C ARG A 337 -19.09 6.55 27.67
N HIS A 338 -19.05 5.70 26.64
CA HIS A 338 -19.86 4.48 26.61
C HIS A 338 -19.40 3.44 27.64
N LEU A 339 -18.10 3.40 27.97
CA LEU A 339 -17.60 2.57 29.07
C LEU A 339 -18.13 3.08 30.41
N GLU A 340 -18.08 4.39 30.64
CA GLU A 340 -18.61 5.04 31.85
C GLU A 340 -20.13 4.84 32.00
N ALA A 341 -20.87 4.85 30.87
CA ALA A 341 -22.31 4.59 30.83
C ALA A 341 -22.70 3.10 30.94
N GLY A 342 -21.72 2.18 30.81
CA GLY A 342 -21.96 0.74 30.87
C GLY A 342 -22.59 0.14 29.60
N ASP A 343 -22.57 0.84 28.48
CA ASP A 343 -23.16 0.44 27.20
C ASP A 343 -22.14 0.33 26.04
N ALA A 344 -20.84 0.36 26.35
CA ALA A 344 -19.76 0.19 25.37
C ALA A 344 -19.85 -1.15 24.61
N SER A 345 -19.73 -1.06 23.28
CA SER A 345 -19.50 -2.22 22.43
C SER A 345 -18.05 -2.71 22.55
N SER A 346 -17.85 -4.03 22.46
CA SER A 346 -16.50 -4.62 22.49
C SER A 346 -15.63 -4.06 21.38
N SER A 347 -14.43 -3.59 21.75
CA SER A 347 -13.48 -2.96 20.85
C SER A 347 -12.09 -2.94 21.46
N PHE A 348 -11.07 -2.64 20.66
CA PHE A 348 -9.71 -2.50 21.16
C PHE A 348 -9.59 -1.47 22.28
N VAL A 349 -10.16 -0.27 22.11
CA VAL A 349 -10.08 0.78 23.14
C VAL A 349 -10.87 0.35 24.38
N ALA A 350 -12.07 -0.22 24.23
CA ALA A 350 -12.84 -0.71 25.38
C ALA A 350 -12.07 -1.77 26.17
N ASP A 351 -11.51 -2.78 25.49
CA ASP A 351 -10.75 -3.85 26.11
C ASP A 351 -9.53 -3.31 26.89
N VAL A 352 -8.80 -2.35 26.31
CA VAL A 352 -7.59 -1.79 26.93
C VAL A 352 -7.94 -0.90 28.13
N LEU A 353 -9.03 -0.13 28.05
CA LEU A 353 -9.44 0.75 29.14
C LEU A 353 -10.08 0.00 30.32
N SER A 354 -10.64 -1.19 30.08
CA SER A 354 -11.17 -2.07 31.13
C SER A 354 -10.08 -2.91 31.83
N ASP A 355 -8.87 -3.00 31.29
CA ASP A 355 -7.74 -3.73 31.88
C ASP A 355 -7.01 -2.82 32.90
N GLU A 356 -7.21 -3.07 34.20
CA GLU A 356 -6.57 -2.28 35.28
C GLU A 356 -5.03 -2.41 35.29
N ASP A 357 -4.49 -3.50 34.72
CA ASP A 357 -3.06 -3.76 34.61
C ASP A 357 -2.44 -3.16 33.32
N ALA A 358 -3.24 -2.56 32.43
CA ALA A 358 -2.77 -1.91 31.22
C ALA A 358 -2.17 -0.53 31.52
N VAL A 359 -0.88 -0.56 31.86
CA VAL A 359 -0.05 0.62 32.11
C VAL A 359 0.03 1.53 30.87
N ASP A 360 -0.19 2.83 31.13
CA ASP A 360 -0.20 4.02 30.25
C ASP A 360 -1.40 4.23 29.31
N ARG A 361 -2.52 4.63 29.93
CA ARG A 361 -3.70 5.22 29.26
C ARG A 361 -3.37 6.39 28.32
N GLU A 362 -2.27 7.11 28.57
CA GLU A 362 -1.84 8.25 27.75
C GLU A 362 -1.61 7.88 26.28
N TYR A 363 -1.17 6.66 26.00
CA TYR A 363 -0.79 6.23 24.65
C TYR A 363 -1.91 5.56 23.86
N VAL A 364 -2.99 5.14 24.53
CA VAL A 364 -4.04 4.32 23.92
C VAL A 364 -4.66 5.02 22.72
N LYS A 365 -4.94 6.33 22.81
CA LYS A 365 -5.49 7.09 21.70
C LYS A 365 -4.60 7.11 20.45
N TRP A 366 -3.29 7.18 20.63
CA TRP A 366 -2.33 7.17 19.52
C TRP A 366 -2.22 5.80 18.86
N VAL A 367 -2.24 4.73 19.68
CA VAL A 367 -2.28 3.36 19.19
C VAL A 367 -3.59 3.07 18.47
N ALA A 368 -4.71 3.53 19.01
CA ALA A 368 -6.04 3.38 18.41
C ALA A 368 -6.15 4.13 17.08
N GLY A 369 -5.71 5.40 17.02
CA GLY A 369 -5.68 6.15 15.76
C GLY A 369 -4.79 5.48 14.70
N SER A 370 -3.64 4.94 15.11
CA SER A 370 -2.77 4.17 14.22
C SER A 370 -3.39 2.85 13.77
N PHE A 371 -4.14 2.17 14.65
CA PHE A 371 -4.84 0.94 14.32
C PHE A 371 -5.96 1.20 13.31
N TYR A 372 -6.79 2.22 13.57
CA TYR A 372 -7.82 2.65 12.65
C TYR A 372 -7.24 3.03 11.27
N GLY A 373 -6.28 3.96 11.23
CA GLY A 373 -5.70 4.45 9.96
C GLY A 373 -4.94 3.36 9.20
N GLY A 374 -4.26 2.46 9.91
CA GLY A 374 -3.60 1.30 9.30
C GLY A 374 -4.55 0.28 8.69
N THR A 375 -5.82 0.26 9.12
CA THR A 375 -6.85 -0.69 8.65
C THR A 375 -7.68 -0.13 7.50
N SER A 376 -7.98 1.18 7.49
CA SER A 376 -8.87 1.81 6.50
C SER A 376 -8.30 1.72 5.08
N ASP A 377 -7.28 2.51 4.79
CA ASP A 377 -6.89 2.82 3.41
C ASP A 377 -6.17 1.63 2.75
N THR A 378 -5.45 0.84 3.54
CA THR A 378 -4.70 -0.33 3.07
C THR A 378 -5.63 -1.44 2.58
N THR A 379 -6.67 -1.76 3.35
CA THR A 379 -7.64 -2.80 3.00
C THR A 379 -8.53 -2.33 1.84
N THR A 380 -8.93 -1.06 1.84
CA THR A 380 -9.63 -0.45 0.69
C THR A 380 -8.79 -0.61 -0.58
N THR A 381 -7.50 -0.28 -0.53
CA THR A 381 -6.58 -0.42 -1.66
C THR A 381 -6.52 -1.86 -2.18
N ALA A 382 -6.42 -2.85 -1.28
CA ALA A 382 -6.40 -4.26 -1.66
C ALA A 382 -7.70 -4.70 -2.35
N LEU A 383 -8.86 -4.31 -1.81
CA LEU A 383 -10.15 -4.66 -2.40
C LEU A 383 -10.40 -3.92 -3.72
N SER A 384 -9.93 -2.69 -3.85
CA SER A 384 -9.92 -1.95 -5.11
C SER A 384 -9.08 -2.66 -6.17
N ALA A 385 -7.85 -3.06 -5.83
CA ALA A 385 -6.98 -3.83 -6.72
C ALA A 385 -7.62 -5.17 -7.15
N PHE A 386 -8.29 -5.87 -6.23
CA PHE A 386 -9.06 -7.07 -6.55
C PHE A 386 -10.17 -6.78 -7.58
N CYS A 387 -10.97 -5.74 -7.37
CA CYS A 387 -12.05 -5.40 -8.31
C CYS A 387 -11.51 -5.05 -9.70
N ILE A 388 -10.41 -4.29 -9.77
CA ILE A 388 -9.71 -3.99 -11.02
C ILE A 388 -9.24 -5.28 -11.70
N ALA A 389 -8.60 -6.18 -10.95
CA ALA A 389 -8.14 -7.47 -11.49
C ALA A 389 -9.29 -8.31 -12.03
N MET A 390 -10.42 -8.42 -11.31
CA MET A 390 -11.58 -9.19 -11.77
C MET A 390 -12.23 -8.60 -13.03
N CYS A 391 -12.22 -7.27 -13.19
CA CYS A 391 -12.65 -6.60 -14.42
C CYS A 391 -11.75 -6.91 -15.62
N LEU A 392 -10.42 -6.93 -15.40
CA LEU A 392 -9.43 -7.11 -16.46
C LEU A 392 -9.21 -8.58 -16.83
N HIS A 393 -9.49 -9.50 -15.91
CA HIS A 393 -9.22 -10.94 -16.03
C HIS A 393 -10.49 -11.77 -15.76
N PRO A 394 -11.50 -11.70 -16.65
CA PRO A 394 -12.75 -12.44 -16.47
C PRO A 394 -12.53 -13.96 -16.39
N GLU A 395 -11.52 -14.51 -17.06
CA GLU A 395 -11.15 -15.93 -16.98
C GLU A 395 -10.77 -16.37 -15.56
N ILE A 396 -10.05 -15.52 -14.84
CA ILE A 396 -9.67 -15.74 -13.45
C ILE A 396 -10.90 -15.64 -12.56
N GLN A 397 -11.77 -14.66 -12.83
CA GLN A 397 -13.02 -14.48 -12.10
C GLN A 397 -13.92 -15.72 -12.22
N HIS A 398 -14.10 -16.27 -13.43
CA HIS A 398 -14.88 -17.50 -13.65
C HIS A 398 -14.31 -18.70 -12.89
N ARG A 399 -12.99 -18.86 -12.86
CA ARG A 399 -12.35 -19.94 -12.11
C ARG A 399 -12.53 -19.77 -10.60
N LEU A 400 -12.45 -18.55 -10.09
CA LEU A 400 -12.73 -18.24 -8.68
C LEU A 400 -14.20 -18.53 -8.32
N HIS A 401 -15.13 -18.19 -9.21
CA HIS A 401 -16.54 -18.54 -9.06
C HIS A 401 -16.74 -20.05 -8.98
N ALA A 402 -16.11 -20.83 -9.87
CA ALA A 402 -16.25 -22.29 -9.87
C ALA A 402 -15.79 -22.93 -8.55
N GLU A 403 -14.64 -22.50 -8.01
CA GLU A 403 -14.15 -23.00 -6.71
C GLU A 403 -15.10 -22.64 -5.57
N ILE A 404 -15.59 -21.39 -5.52
CA ILE A 404 -16.53 -20.95 -4.49
C ILE A 404 -17.85 -21.71 -4.60
N ASP A 405 -18.35 -21.94 -5.81
CA ASP A 405 -19.61 -22.65 -6.05
C ASP A 405 -19.49 -24.12 -5.63
N GLU A 406 -18.33 -24.76 -5.85
CA GLU A 406 -18.07 -26.14 -5.41
C GLU A 406 -18.17 -26.27 -3.87
N VAL A 407 -17.62 -25.32 -3.13
CA VAL A 407 -17.62 -25.33 -1.65
C VAL A 407 -18.98 -24.92 -1.05
N THR A 408 -19.69 -24.02 -1.72
CA THR A 408 -20.95 -23.44 -1.21
C THR A 408 -22.20 -24.10 -1.78
N GLY A 409 -22.06 -24.94 -2.81
CA GLY A 409 -23.16 -25.45 -3.62
C GLY A 409 -23.88 -24.38 -4.44
N GLY A 410 -23.33 -23.16 -4.55
CA GLY A 410 -23.96 -22.05 -5.28
C GLY A 410 -25.25 -21.49 -4.63
N HIS A 411 -25.51 -21.81 -3.35
CA HIS A 411 -26.77 -21.46 -2.66
C HIS A 411 -26.59 -20.63 -1.39
N ARG A 412 -25.34 -20.41 -0.96
CA ARG A 412 -25.01 -19.60 0.23
C ARG A 412 -23.78 -18.75 -0.04
N LEU A 413 -23.61 -17.70 0.77
CA LEU A 413 -22.34 -16.99 0.79
C LEU A 413 -21.27 -17.82 1.54
N PRO A 414 -20.00 -17.72 1.13
CA PRO A 414 -18.88 -18.32 1.85
C PRO A 414 -18.68 -17.62 3.20
N THR A 415 -18.17 -18.39 4.16
CA THR A 415 -17.79 -17.94 5.51
C THR A 415 -16.28 -18.07 5.68
N TYR A 416 -15.72 -17.49 6.75
CA TYR A 416 -14.28 -17.67 7.01
C TYR A 416 -13.89 -19.15 7.24
N GLY A 417 -14.83 -19.98 7.71
CA GLY A 417 -14.62 -21.41 7.92
C GLY A 417 -14.36 -22.21 6.64
N ASP A 418 -14.77 -21.68 5.48
CA ASP A 418 -14.58 -22.32 4.18
C ASP A 418 -13.15 -22.18 3.64
N ARG A 419 -12.33 -21.29 4.24
CA ARG A 419 -10.97 -20.94 3.79
C ARG A 419 -10.05 -22.12 3.48
N PRO A 420 -9.98 -23.20 4.28
CA PRO A 420 -9.14 -24.35 3.96
C PRO A 420 -9.47 -25.04 2.63
N ASN A 421 -10.69 -24.87 2.12
CA ASN A 421 -11.18 -25.47 0.88
C ASN A 421 -11.18 -24.49 -0.31
N LEU A 422 -10.58 -23.30 -0.15
CA LEU A 422 -10.55 -22.25 -1.17
C LEU A 422 -9.10 -21.88 -1.58
N PRO A 423 -8.26 -22.85 -2.03
CA PRO A 423 -6.86 -22.60 -2.35
C PRO A 423 -6.64 -21.65 -3.54
N TYR A 424 -7.53 -21.63 -4.54
CA TYR A 424 -7.45 -20.69 -5.64
C TYR A 424 -7.81 -19.27 -5.19
N ALA A 425 -8.79 -19.09 -4.31
CA ALA A 425 -9.06 -17.79 -3.69
C ALA A 425 -7.85 -17.26 -2.92
N GLU A 426 -7.15 -18.11 -2.16
CA GLU A 426 -5.89 -17.76 -1.48
C GLU A 426 -4.82 -17.31 -2.48
N ALA A 427 -4.71 -18.01 -3.61
CA ALA A 427 -3.77 -17.66 -4.67
C ALA A 427 -4.12 -16.32 -5.34
N VAL A 428 -5.41 -16.03 -5.56
CA VAL A 428 -5.90 -14.74 -6.06
C VAL A 428 -5.54 -13.61 -5.08
N ILE A 429 -5.75 -13.80 -3.77
CA ILE A 429 -5.43 -12.79 -2.75
C ILE A 429 -3.93 -12.48 -2.76
N LYS A 430 -3.07 -13.51 -2.83
CA LYS A 430 -1.62 -13.31 -2.95
C LYS A 430 -1.26 -12.53 -4.20
N GLU A 431 -1.87 -12.86 -5.34
CA GLU A 431 -1.59 -12.16 -6.60
C GLU A 431 -2.08 -10.70 -6.58
N VAL A 432 -3.20 -10.40 -5.92
CA VAL A 432 -3.64 -9.02 -5.68
C VAL A 432 -2.58 -8.21 -4.93
N LEU A 433 -2.05 -8.76 -3.84
CA LEU A 433 -1.03 -8.09 -3.02
C LEU A 433 0.32 -7.95 -3.75
N ARG A 434 0.66 -8.92 -4.62
CA ARG A 434 1.90 -8.92 -5.42
C ARG A 434 1.83 -7.94 -6.59
N TRP A 435 0.73 -7.96 -7.34
CA TRP A 435 0.57 -7.23 -8.59
C TRP A 435 0.46 -5.72 -8.36
N LEU A 436 -0.30 -5.30 -7.35
CA LEU A 436 -0.40 -3.90 -6.93
C LEU A 436 -0.07 -3.76 -5.43
N PRO A 437 1.23 -3.72 -5.07
CA PRO A 437 1.66 -3.57 -3.69
C PRO A 437 1.14 -2.28 -3.07
N ILE A 438 0.39 -2.38 -1.98
CA ILE A 438 -0.31 -1.27 -1.31
C ILE A 438 0.65 -0.14 -0.90
N ALA A 439 1.85 -0.49 -0.42
CA ALA A 439 2.88 0.44 0.01
C ALA A 439 4.20 0.12 -0.74
N PRO A 440 4.38 0.61 -1.99
CA PRO A 440 5.44 0.15 -2.88
C PRO A 440 6.86 0.49 -2.41
N LEU A 441 7.04 1.53 -1.58
CA LEU A 441 8.31 1.89 -0.96
C LEU A 441 8.40 1.56 0.54
N ALA A 442 7.41 0.84 1.07
CA ALA A 442 7.16 0.70 2.50
C ALA A 442 7.18 2.07 3.22
N LEU A 443 7.32 2.06 4.55
CA LEU A 443 7.57 3.28 5.31
C LEU A 443 9.07 3.50 5.50
N PRO A 444 9.59 4.74 5.41
CA PRO A 444 11.01 5.01 5.56
C PRO A 444 11.58 4.54 6.91
N HIS A 445 12.76 3.94 6.86
CA HIS A 445 13.56 3.60 8.04
C HIS A 445 14.69 4.60 8.22
N CYS A 446 15.25 4.69 9.43
CA CYS A 446 16.42 5.52 9.71
C CYS A 446 17.49 4.66 10.38
N VAL A 447 18.73 4.81 9.91
CA VAL A 447 19.89 4.07 10.43
C VAL A 447 20.39 4.74 11.71
N THR A 448 20.51 4.00 12.81
CA THR A 448 20.88 4.57 14.12
C THR A 448 22.37 4.71 14.37
N GLN A 449 23.21 4.07 13.57
CA GLN A 449 24.67 4.12 13.64
C GLN A 449 25.27 3.81 12.27
N ASP A 450 26.53 4.15 12.05
CA ASP A 450 27.25 3.77 10.83
C ASP A 450 27.27 2.23 10.67
N ASP A 451 27.13 1.75 9.43
CA ASP A 451 27.20 0.34 9.09
C ASP A 451 27.91 0.11 7.74
N TYR A 452 28.39 -1.11 7.53
CA TYR A 452 29.01 -1.55 6.29
C TYR A 452 28.32 -2.81 5.76
N TYR A 453 27.93 -2.77 4.49
CA TYR A 453 27.24 -3.88 3.83
C TYR A 453 27.63 -4.00 2.36
N GLY A 454 28.01 -5.22 1.94
CA GLY A 454 28.33 -5.49 0.54
C GLY A 454 29.46 -4.63 -0.04
N GLY A 455 30.42 -4.21 0.79
CA GLY A 455 31.50 -3.29 0.40
C GLY A 455 31.11 -1.81 0.39
N TYR A 456 29.87 -1.47 0.77
CA TYR A 456 29.40 -0.09 0.87
C TYR A 456 29.40 0.42 2.31
N TYR A 457 29.62 1.73 2.45
CA TYR A 457 29.40 2.47 3.68
C TYR A 457 27.97 3.04 3.72
N ILE A 458 27.28 2.83 4.83
CA ILE A 458 25.95 3.37 5.11
C ILE A 458 26.05 4.21 6.39
N PRO A 459 26.05 5.55 6.29
CA PRO A 459 26.21 6.38 7.48
C PRO A 459 24.95 6.38 8.34
N GLN A 460 25.16 6.65 9.63
CA GLN A 460 24.14 7.02 10.58
C GLN A 460 23.22 8.12 10.02
N ASN A 461 21.95 8.08 10.41
CA ASN A 461 20.89 8.99 9.97
C ASN A 461 20.53 8.88 8.48
N SER A 462 21.07 7.91 7.75
CA SER A 462 20.58 7.59 6.41
C SER A 462 19.11 7.15 6.48
N ILE A 463 18.31 7.63 5.53
CA ILE A 463 16.92 7.21 5.34
C ILE A 463 16.92 6.02 4.40
N VAL A 464 16.35 4.89 4.84
CA VAL A 464 16.29 3.66 4.05
C VAL A 464 14.88 3.47 3.50
N LEU A 465 14.78 3.41 2.17
CA LEU A 465 13.54 3.11 1.44
C LEU A 465 13.61 1.68 0.90
N THR A 466 12.55 0.91 1.13
CA THR A 466 12.49 -0.49 0.71
C THR A 466 11.52 -0.61 -0.44
N ASN A 467 12.03 -0.83 -1.64
CA ASN A 467 11.22 -0.87 -2.84
C ASN A 467 10.54 -2.24 -3.00
N CYS A 468 9.49 -2.47 -2.22
CA CYS A 468 8.65 -3.66 -2.30
C CYS A 468 8.12 -3.86 -3.73
N TRP A 469 7.80 -2.79 -4.46
CA TRP A 469 7.36 -2.92 -5.86
C TRP A 469 8.42 -3.58 -6.73
N ALA A 470 9.69 -3.17 -6.63
CA ALA A 470 10.77 -3.78 -7.41
C ALA A 470 10.99 -5.25 -7.03
N MET A 471 10.88 -5.60 -5.75
CA MET A 471 11.03 -6.99 -5.29
C MET A 471 9.89 -7.90 -5.77
N GLN A 472 8.65 -7.38 -5.77
CA GLN A 472 7.45 -8.07 -6.29
C GLN A 472 7.43 -8.15 -7.83
N HIS A 473 8.26 -7.34 -8.50
CA HIS A 473 8.46 -7.33 -9.95
C HIS A 473 9.84 -7.87 -10.38
N ASP A 474 10.55 -8.57 -9.48
CA ASP A 474 11.79 -9.26 -9.83
C ASP A 474 11.45 -10.54 -10.62
N GLU A 475 11.82 -10.58 -11.90
CA GLU A 475 11.57 -11.73 -12.79
C GLU A 475 12.21 -13.03 -12.29
N LYS A 476 13.21 -12.97 -11.40
CA LYS A 476 13.79 -14.16 -10.78
C LYS A 476 12.87 -14.79 -9.74
N ALA A 477 12.12 -13.96 -9.01
CA ALA A 477 11.18 -14.43 -7.99
C ALA A 477 9.79 -14.68 -8.57
N HIS A 478 9.38 -13.84 -9.53
CA HIS A 478 8.07 -13.83 -10.17
C HIS A 478 8.22 -13.70 -11.68
N PRO A 479 8.40 -14.80 -12.44
CA PRO A 479 8.51 -14.75 -13.90
C PRO A 479 7.29 -14.08 -14.56
N GLU A 480 7.48 -13.22 -15.56
CA GLU A 480 6.39 -12.45 -16.18
C GLU A 480 5.60 -11.57 -15.16
N PRO A 481 6.27 -10.76 -14.33
CA PRO A 481 5.67 -10.13 -13.14
C PRO A 481 4.57 -9.11 -13.46
N SER A 482 4.48 -8.64 -14.71
CA SER A 482 3.41 -7.75 -15.16
C SER A 482 2.06 -8.46 -15.38
N ILE A 483 2.06 -9.79 -15.53
CA ILE A 483 0.85 -10.58 -15.75
C ILE A 483 0.25 -10.97 -14.41
N PHE A 484 -1.03 -10.67 -14.22
CA PHE A 484 -1.82 -11.14 -13.07
C PHE A 484 -2.13 -12.64 -13.25
N LYS A 485 -1.46 -13.49 -12.47
CA LYS A 485 -1.51 -14.96 -12.60
C LYS A 485 -1.54 -15.63 -11.22
N PRO A 486 -2.71 -15.93 -10.66
CA PRO A 486 -2.84 -16.61 -9.37
C PRO A 486 -2.13 -17.97 -9.31
N GLU A 487 -2.03 -18.68 -10.44
CA GLU A 487 -1.44 -20.03 -10.53
C GLU A 487 0.01 -20.11 -10.01
N ARG A 488 0.71 -18.96 -9.96
CA ARG A 488 2.03 -18.80 -9.33
C ARG A 488 2.11 -19.35 -7.91
N PHE A 489 1.02 -19.29 -7.17
CA PHE A 489 0.97 -19.64 -5.76
C PHE A 489 0.33 -21.01 -5.49
N LEU A 490 0.17 -21.82 -6.54
CA LEU A 490 -0.43 -23.15 -6.48
C LEU A 490 0.60 -24.24 -6.81
N GLY A 491 0.22 -25.49 -6.51
CA GLY A 491 1.02 -26.66 -6.86
C GLY A 491 2.19 -26.91 -5.92
N PRO A 492 3.12 -27.83 -6.29
CA PRO A 492 4.18 -28.29 -5.40
C PRO A 492 5.31 -27.29 -5.18
N ASN A 493 5.50 -26.35 -6.11
CA ASN A 493 6.58 -25.36 -6.10
C ASN A 493 6.01 -23.95 -6.26
N PRO A 494 5.26 -23.43 -5.28
CA PRO A 494 4.72 -22.08 -5.36
C PRO A 494 5.84 -21.05 -5.34
N GLU A 495 5.64 -19.94 -6.04
CA GLU A 495 6.50 -18.75 -5.97
C GLU A 495 6.53 -18.18 -4.54
N ARG A 496 7.52 -17.31 -4.28
CA ARG A 496 7.70 -16.70 -2.95
C ARG A 496 6.44 -15.97 -2.50
N ASP A 497 5.99 -16.25 -1.28
CA ASP A 497 4.80 -15.61 -0.72
C ASP A 497 4.99 -14.09 -0.59
N PRO A 498 4.14 -13.27 -1.25
CA PRO A 498 4.27 -11.81 -1.25
C PRO A 498 4.11 -11.21 0.15
N ALA A 499 3.42 -11.90 1.07
CA ALA A 499 3.24 -11.44 2.46
C ALA A 499 4.57 -11.25 3.21
N LYS A 500 5.66 -11.90 2.76
CA LYS A 500 7.01 -11.73 3.33
C LYS A 500 7.62 -10.36 3.04
N GLU A 501 7.05 -9.60 2.11
CA GLU A 501 7.59 -8.33 1.62
C GLU A 501 6.60 -7.18 1.77
N VAL A 502 5.35 -7.39 1.33
CA VAL A 502 4.34 -6.33 1.29
C VAL A 502 3.88 -5.88 2.68
N PHE A 503 4.10 -6.70 3.71
CA PHE A 503 3.88 -6.35 5.11
C PHE A 503 5.14 -5.84 5.82
N GLY A 504 6.23 -5.59 5.09
CA GLY A 504 7.48 -5.05 5.63
C GLY A 504 8.31 -6.05 6.43
N PHE A 505 9.39 -5.55 7.03
CA PHE A 505 10.51 -6.39 7.50
C PHE A 505 10.83 -6.19 8.99
N GLY A 506 11.37 -7.24 9.60
CA GLY A 506 11.95 -7.20 10.95
C GLY A 506 11.02 -6.64 12.03
N ARG A 507 11.58 -5.82 12.92
CA ARG A 507 10.87 -5.24 14.09
C ARG A 507 9.77 -4.26 13.72
N ARG A 508 9.71 -3.83 12.46
CA ARG A 508 8.72 -2.89 11.92
C ARG A 508 7.75 -3.56 10.94
N SER A 509 7.74 -4.88 10.87
CA SER A 509 6.71 -5.62 10.13
C SER A 509 5.32 -5.22 10.62
N CYS A 510 4.36 -5.23 9.69
CA CYS A 510 3.01 -4.75 9.89
C CYS A 510 2.37 -5.45 11.10
N PRO A 511 1.90 -4.69 12.11
CA PRO A 511 1.20 -5.27 13.25
C PRO A 511 -0.12 -5.94 12.85
N GLY A 512 -0.76 -5.46 11.78
CA GLY A 512 -2.08 -5.87 11.32
C GLY A 512 -2.09 -7.01 10.30
N LEU A 513 -0.96 -7.68 10.03
CA LEU A 513 -0.85 -8.71 8.98
C LEU A 513 -1.98 -9.74 9.05
N HIS A 514 -2.21 -10.32 10.23
CA HIS A 514 -3.23 -11.37 10.40
C HIS A 514 -4.66 -10.84 10.27
N LEU A 515 -4.89 -9.58 10.67
CA LEU A 515 -6.20 -8.95 10.52
C LEU A 515 -6.48 -8.65 9.05
N ALA A 516 -5.52 -8.05 8.35
CA ALA A 516 -5.61 -7.76 6.92
C ALA A 516 -5.85 -9.05 6.13
N ASP A 517 -5.07 -10.10 6.39
CA ASP A 517 -5.23 -11.44 5.80
C ASP A 517 -6.66 -11.98 5.98
N MET A 518 -7.22 -11.89 7.19
CA MET A 518 -8.58 -12.35 7.47
C MET A 518 -9.65 -11.50 6.77
N VAL A 519 -9.56 -10.18 6.87
CA VAL A 519 -10.60 -9.26 6.37
C VAL A 519 -10.60 -9.19 4.85
N ILE A 520 -9.42 -9.15 4.22
CA ILE A 520 -9.27 -9.21 2.76
C ILE A 520 -9.84 -10.53 2.25
N PHE A 521 -9.53 -11.66 2.91
CA PHE A 521 -10.10 -12.95 2.55
C PHE A 521 -11.63 -12.93 2.60
N ILE A 522 -12.22 -12.57 3.75
CA ILE A 522 -13.68 -12.54 3.95
C ILE A 522 -14.36 -11.67 2.88
N ALA A 523 -13.82 -10.48 2.64
CA ALA A 523 -14.36 -9.55 1.66
C ALA A 523 -14.27 -10.11 0.23
N ILE A 524 -13.09 -10.57 -0.20
CA ILE A 524 -12.89 -11.07 -1.57
C ILE A 524 -13.79 -12.26 -1.88
N VAL A 525 -13.86 -13.28 -1.01
CA VAL A 525 -14.68 -14.47 -1.31
C VAL A 525 -16.16 -14.16 -1.31
N LYS A 526 -16.64 -13.28 -0.40
CA LYS A 526 -18.05 -12.87 -0.36
C LYS A 526 -18.42 -12.00 -1.56
N ILE A 527 -17.53 -11.08 -1.98
CA ILE A 527 -17.73 -10.26 -3.18
C ILE A 527 -17.80 -11.14 -4.42
N ALA A 528 -16.84 -12.05 -4.61
CA ALA A 528 -16.80 -12.97 -5.75
C ALA A 528 -18.01 -13.92 -5.78
N ALA A 529 -18.46 -14.41 -4.62
CA ALA A 529 -19.67 -15.23 -4.55
C ALA A 529 -20.93 -14.46 -4.97
N ALA A 530 -21.01 -13.18 -4.60
CA ALA A 530 -22.20 -12.37 -4.77
C ALA A 530 -22.33 -11.77 -6.18
N PHE A 531 -21.22 -11.43 -6.84
CA PHE A 531 -21.25 -10.59 -8.04
C PHE A 531 -20.38 -11.10 -9.19
N ASN A 532 -20.86 -10.83 -10.40
CA ASN A 532 -20.06 -10.76 -11.61
C ASN A 532 -19.62 -9.31 -11.80
N ILE A 533 -18.33 -9.05 -11.67
CA ILE A 533 -17.72 -7.72 -11.74
C ILE A 533 -17.31 -7.47 -13.19
N LYS A 534 -17.93 -6.47 -13.83
CA LYS A 534 -17.65 -6.09 -15.22
C LYS A 534 -17.04 -4.69 -15.31
N VAL A 535 -16.27 -4.48 -16.37
CA VAL A 535 -15.84 -3.14 -16.79
C VAL A 535 -17.07 -2.24 -16.93
N ALA A 536 -17.02 -1.03 -16.37
CA ALA A 536 -18.13 -0.10 -16.50
C ALA A 536 -18.32 0.39 -17.94
N ILE A 537 -19.57 0.67 -18.28
CA ILE A 537 -19.96 1.35 -19.50
C ILE A 537 -20.18 2.82 -19.14
N GLY A 538 -19.46 3.71 -19.81
CA GLY A 538 -19.60 5.16 -19.65
C GLY A 538 -20.94 5.68 -20.16
N LEU A 539 -21.25 6.94 -19.85
CA LEU A 539 -22.46 7.62 -20.34
C LEU A 539 -22.50 7.74 -21.87
N ASP A 540 -21.34 7.63 -22.51
CA ASP A 540 -21.13 7.60 -23.96
C ASP A 540 -21.29 6.18 -24.56
N GLY A 541 -21.61 5.17 -23.73
CA GLY A 541 -21.75 3.78 -24.15
C GLY A 541 -20.42 3.04 -24.34
N GLN A 542 -19.28 3.64 -24.03
CA GLN A 542 -17.95 3.03 -24.19
C GLN A 542 -17.47 2.34 -22.92
N LEU A 543 -16.60 1.32 -23.07
CA LEU A 543 -15.96 0.67 -21.93
C LEU A 543 -14.97 1.62 -21.26
N VAL A 544 -15.13 1.85 -19.95
CA VAL A 544 -14.18 2.61 -19.14
C VAL A 544 -13.22 1.62 -18.50
N MET A 545 -12.09 1.37 -19.17
CA MET A 545 -11.08 0.46 -18.65
C MET A 545 -10.53 0.97 -17.32
N PRO A 546 -10.55 0.16 -16.25
CA PRO A 546 -9.94 0.56 -15.00
C PRO A 546 -8.44 0.74 -15.21
N SER A 547 -7.93 1.91 -14.81
CA SER A 547 -6.48 2.14 -14.78
C SER A 547 -5.91 1.50 -13.53
N HIS A 548 -4.84 0.73 -13.69
CA HIS A 548 -3.97 0.34 -12.57
C HIS A 548 -2.86 1.38 -12.34
N ASP A 549 -2.92 2.50 -13.07
CA ASP A 549 -2.11 3.67 -12.82
C ASP A 549 -2.56 4.35 -11.52
N THR A 550 -1.61 4.64 -10.65
CA THR A 550 -1.82 5.28 -9.34
C THR A 550 -1.10 6.62 -9.37
N ASP A 551 -1.86 7.72 -9.37
CA ASP A 551 -1.31 9.10 -9.33
C ASP A 551 -0.91 9.53 -7.90
N THR A 552 -0.97 8.63 -6.93
CA THR A 552 -0.74 8.92 -5.52
C THR A 552 0.75 9.00 -5.18
N ASN A 553 1.18 10.19 -4.72
CA ASN A 553 2.53 10.45 -4.21
C ASN A 553 2.66 10.22 -2.69
N GLY A 554 1.68 9.55 -2.09
CA GLY A 554 1.64 9.19 -0.67
C GLY A 554 2.31 7.84 -0.39
N PRO A 555 2.38 7.42 0.89
CA PRO A 555 2.94 6.12 1.27
C PRO A 555 2.11 4.92 0.81
N ILE A 556 0.83 5.14 0.46
CA ILE A 556 -0.10 4.14 -0.06
C ILE A 556 -0.48 4.49 -1.49
N THR A 557 -0.49 3.50 -2.38
CA THR A 557 -0.93 3.65 -3.77
C THR A 557 -2.37 3.22 -3.94
N LEU A 558 -3.29 4.11 -3.56
CA LEU A 558 -4.70 3.91 -3.84
C LEU A 558 -4.92 4.10 -5.36
N PRO A 559 -5.54 3.12 -6.06
CA PRO A 559 -5.90 3.28 -7.47
C PRO A 559 -6.81 4.49 -7.69
N ASP A 560 -6.75 5.07 -8.88
CA ASP A 560 -7.72 6.07 -9.30
C ASP A 560 -9.13 5.48 -9.28
N ALA A 561 -10.14 6.35 -9.14
CA ALA A 561 -11.54 5.96 -9.15
C ALA A 561 -11.85 5.11 -10.38
N PHE A 562 -12.10 3.82 -10.15
CA PHE A 562 -12.38 2.85 -11.19
C PHE A 562 -13.87 2.51 -11.17
N PRO A 563 -14.60 2.77 -12.26
CA PRO A 563 -16.00 2.39 -12.32
C PRO A 563 -16.13 0.90 -12.64
N CYS A 564 -16.95 0.20 -11.88
CA CYS A 564 -17.32 -1.21 -12.09
C CYS A 564 -18.84 -1.33 -12.24
N THR A 565 -19.28 -2.33 -13.00
CA THR A 565 -20.68 -2.77 -12.99
C THR A 565 -20.80 -4.04 -12.17
N TRP A 566 -21.76 -4.05 -11.26
CA TRP A 566 -22.00 -5.14 -10.30
C TRP A 566 -23.26 -5.90 -10.70
N GLU A 567 -23.11 -7.11 -11.25
CA GLU A 567 -24.25 -7.97 -11.60
C GLU A 567 -24.38 -9.09 -10.56
N ALA A 568 -25.54 -9.17 -9.90
CA ALA A 568 -25.77 -10.20 -8.87
C ALA A 568 -25.75 -11.62 -9.47
N ARG A 569 -25.00 -12.52 -8.85
CA ARG A 569 -24.93 -13.94 -9.23
C ARG A 569 -26.00 -14.79 -8.56
N LEU A 570 -26.31 -14.48 -7.30
CA LEU A 570 -27.26 -15.25 -6.51
C LEU A 570 -28.70 -14.74 -6.72
N PRO A 571 -29.68 -15.62 -6.94
CA PRO A 571 -31.08 -15.21 -6.99
C PRO A 571 -31.50 -14.62 -5.65
N ASN A 572 -32.25 -13.52 -5.68
CA ASN A 572 -32.70 -12.82 -4.46
C ASN A 572 -31.56 -12.42 -3.51
N LEU A 573 -30.37 -12.08 -4.04
CA LEU A 573 -29.22 -11.65 -3.24
C LEU A 573 -29.60 -10.58 -2.22
N GLY A 574 -30.36 -9.56 -2.62
CA GLY A 574 -30.81 -8.49 -1.71
C GLY A 574 -31.57 -9.01 -0.49
N ALA A 575 -32.52 -9.93 -0.67
CA ALA A 575 -33.29 -10.52 0.43
C ALA A 575 -32.41 -11.41 1.33
N THR A 576 -31.48 -12.16 0.73
CA THR A 576 -30.51 -12.99 1.46
C THR A 576 -29.62 -12.12 2.36
N LEU A 577 -29.09 -11.03 1.83
CA LEU A 577 -28.24 -10.10 2.58
C LEU A 577 -29.02 -9.45 3.74
N SER A 578 -30.25 -8.99 3.51
CA SER A 578 -31.09 -8.42 4.57
C SER A 578 -31.36 -9.42 5.69
N LYS A 579 -31.69 -10.67 5.33
CA LYS A 579 -31.90 -11.74 6.32
C LYS A 579 -30.65 -12.00 7.17
N ILE A 580 -29.47 -12.04 6.55
CA ILE A 580 -28.20 -12.22 7.28
C ILE A 580 -27.98 -11.07 8.27
N LEU A 581 -28.15 -9.81 7.81
CA LEU A 581 -27.95 -8.64 8.66
C LEU A 581 -28.96 -8.56 9.80
N ASP A 582 -30.24 -8.84 9.55
CA ASP A 582 -31.28 -8.80 10.58
C ASP A 582 -31.09 -9.92 11.62
N SER A 583 -30.55 -11.07 11.21
CA SER A 583 -30.17 -12.16 12.14
C SER A 583 -28.85 -11.92 12.89
N SER A 584 -28.07 -10.91 12.50
CA SER A 584 -26.78 -10.64 13.13
C SER A 584 -26.98 -10.08 14.54
N ARG A 585 -26.08 -10.40 15.48
CA ARG A 585 -26.12 -9.82 16.84
C ARG A 585 -25.98 -8.30 16.87
N PHE A 586 -25.52 -7.70 15.77
CA PHE A 586 -25.36 -6.25 15.62
C PHE A 586 -26.64 -5.57 15.09
N SER A 587 -27.68 -6.34 14.75
CA SER A 587 -28.97 -5.81 14.25
C SER A 587 -29.72 -4.97 15.29
N HIS A 588 -29.53 -5.27 16.58
CA HIS A 588 -30.12 -4.52 17.70
C HIS A 588 -29.42 -3.19 18.00
N ASN A 589 -28.17 -3.02 17.52
CA ASN A 589 -27.47 -1.74 17.59
C ASN A 589 -28.04 -0.69 16.61
N LYS A 590 -29.11 -1.01 15.85
CA LYS A 590 -29.95 -0.01 15.15
C LYS A 590 -30.52 1.08 16.08
N ARG A 591 -30.48 0.90 17.41
CA ARG A 591 -30.83 1.93 18.41
C ARG A 591 -29.66 2.81 18.87
N GLY A 592 -28.48 2.69 18.30
CA GLY A 592 -27.30 3.45 18.69
C GLY A 592 -27.07 4.70 17.85
N VAL A 593 -27.96 5.70 17.93
CA VAL A 593 -27.68 7.17 17.90
C VAL A 593 -28.99 7.85 18.30
N THR A 594 -29.34 7.85 19.59
CA THR A 594 -30.44 8.70 20.09
C THR A 594 -30.02 9.63 21.22
N ASN A 595 -28.76 9.59 21.67
CA ASN A 595 -28.27 10.62 22.57
C ASN A 595 -27.97 11.89 21.76
N GLU A 596 -28.67 12.98 22.08
CA GLU A 596 -28.46 14.32 21.53
C GLU A 596 -26.98 14.75 21.59
N ASN A 597 -26.23 14.26 22.58
CA ASN A 597 -24.80 14.52 22.76
C ASN A 597 -23.92 13.94 21.63
N ASP A 598 -24.26 12.78 21.05
CA ASP A 598 -23.46 12.19 19.96
C ASP A 598 -23.78 12.84 18.60
N GLN A 599 -25.01 13.35 18.44
CA GLN A 599 -25.37 14.20 17.29
C GLN A 599 -24.67 15.55 17.34
N GLN A 600 -24.47 16.14 18.53
CA GLN A 600 -23.71 17.38 18.70
C GLN A 600 -22.22 17.21 18.34
N ILE A 601 -21.60 16.06 18.60
CA ILE A 601 -20.23 15.76 18.14
C ILE A 601 -20.19 15.79 16.60
N GLY A 602 -21.15 15.13 15.94
CA GLY A 602 -21.23 15.13 14.49
C GLY A 602 -21.54 16.50 13.86
N GLN A 603 -22.37 17.32 14.51
CA GLN A 603 -22.72 18.67 14.04
C GLN A 603 -21.67 19.74 14.39
N GLY A 604 -20.78 19.49 15.35
CA GLY A 604 -19.66 20.38 15.66
C GLY A 604 -18.38 20.07 14.88
N ILE A 605 -18.31 18.88 14.27
CA ILE A 605 -17.21 18.45 13.37
C ILE A 605 -17.47 18.88 11.92
N LEU A 606 -18.72 18.75 11.45
CA LEU A 606 -19.19 19.20 10.13
C LEU A 606 -19.44 20.71 10.15
#